data_AF-A0A7J8IFL1-F1
#
_entry.id   AF-A0A7J8IFL1-F1
#
_cell.length_a   1.000
_cell.length_b   1.000
_cell.length_c   1.000
_cell.angle_alpha   90.00
_cell.angle_beta   90.00
_cell.angle_gamma   90.00
#
_symmetry.space_group_name_H-M   'P 1'
#
loop_
_entity.id
_entity.type
_entity.pdbx_description
1 polymer ?
#
loop_
_entity_poly.entity_id
_entity_poly.type
_entity_poly.pdbx_seq_one_letter_code
_entity_poly.pdbx_strand_id
1 'polypeptide(L)'
;MALGPGREYRALQLHLHWGSADRPGSEHKIHVVHLSTAFTKVDEALGRPGGLAVLAAFLQEGPEENSAYEQLLSHLEEIAEKGSQTWVPGLDVSALLPSDLSRYFRYEGSLTTPPCAQGVIWTVFNQTVRLSAKQLHTLSGTLWGPEDTRLQMNFRATQPLNGRIIEVSFPTGAEQTVEPVRLNSCLATGDILALVFGILFAVTSIACLVQMRRQRRHPSGTKGDISYHPAEVIESVA
;
A
#
# COMPACT_ATOMS: atom_id res chain seq x y z
N MET A 1 17.52 -12.43 22.89
CA MET A 1 16.20 -12.67 22.28
C MET A 1 16.24 -13.96 21.47
N ALA A 2 15.26 -14.84 21.63
CA ALA A 2 15.06 -15.99 20.74
C ALA A 2 13.78 -15.79 19.93
N LEU A 3 13.87 -15.87 18.60
CA LEU A 3 12.70 -15.80 17.71
C LEU A 3 12.05 -17.18 17.47
N GLY A 4 12.73 -18.24 17.90
CA GLY A 4 12.40 -19.65 17.72
C GLY A 4 13.66 -20.51 17.87
N PRO A 5 13.54 -21.85 17.83
CA PRO A 5 14.69 -22.75 17.88
C PRO A 5 15.74 -22.41 16.80
N GLY A 6 17.01 -22.31 17.19
CA GLY A 6 18.12 -21.96 16.29
C GLY A 6 18.15 -20.49 15.83
N ARG A 7 17.31 -19.62 16.40
CA ARG A 7 17.20 -18.19 16.02
C ARG A 7 17.40 -17.29 17.24
N GLU A 8 18.62 -17.32 17.79
CA GLU A 8 19.02 -16.55 18.96
C GLU A 8 19.86 -15.33 18.59
N TYR A 9 19.58 -14.20 19.23
CA TYR A 9 20.17 -12.90 18.95
C TYR A 9 20.52 -12.13 20.24
N ARG A 10 21.57 -11.30 20.16
CA ARG A 10 21.96 -10.33 21.19
C ARG A 10 21.57 -8.91 20.75
N ALA A 11 21.00 -8.12 21.66
CA ALA A 11 20.69 -6.71 21.39
C ALA A 11 21.99 -5.91 21.26
N LEU A 12 21.99 -4.94 20.34
CA LEU A 12 23.13 -4.04 20.10
C LEU A 12 22.81 -2.60 20.49
N GLN A 13 21.68 -2.10 19.99
CA GLN A 13 21.24 -0.72 20.18
C GLN A 13 19.73 -0.63 19.99
N LEU A 14 19.18 0.49 20.42
CA LEU A 14 17.85 0.93 20.01
C LEU A 14 17.93 2.34 19.45
N HIS A 15 16.99 2.68 18.58
CA HIS A 15 16.81 4.04 18.05
C HIS A 15 15.34 4.26 17.72
N LEU A 16 14.97 5.52 17.55
CA LEU A 16 13.61 5.93 17.25
C LEU A 16 13.55 6.59 15.87
N HIS A 17 12.40 6.44 15.23
CA HIS A 17 11.99 7.28 14.13
C HIS A 17 10.72 8.02 14.53
N TRP A 18 10.54 9.23 14.02
CA TRP A 18 9.43 10.12 14.34
C TRP A 18 9.12 11.04 13.16
N GLY A 19 7.93 11.64 13.21
CA GLY A 19 7.45 12.59 12.23
C GLY A 19 7.77 14.03 12.60
N SER A 20 6.78 14.90 12.49
CA SER A 20 6.81 16.28 13.00
C SER A 20 5.46 16.62 13.65
N ALA A 21 5.35 17.79 14.28
CA ALA A 21 4.10 18.25 14.89
C ALA A 21 2.93 18.26 13.89
N ASP A 22 3.19 18.59 12.63
CA ASP A 22 2.18 18.62 11.56
C ASP A 22 1.93 17.25 10.91
N ARG A 23 2.74 16.25 11.24
CA ARG A 23 2.67 14.88 10.70
C ARG A 23 2.83 13.83 11.80
N PRO A 24 1.89 13.75 12.76
CA PRO A 24 2.01 12.86 13.92
C PRO A 24 1.78 11.35 13.63
N GLY A 25 1.86 10.90 12.36
CA GLY A 25 1.44 9.56 11.91
C GLY A 25 2.31 8.37 12.37
N SER A 26 2.09 7.20 11.73
CA SER A 26 2.74 5.88 11.99
C SER A 26 4.28 5.84 11.84
N GLU A 27 4.87 7.01 11.67
CA GLU A 27 6.29 7.29 11.57
C GLU A 27 6.97 7.12 12.94
N HIS A 28 6.23 7.38 14.03
CA HIS A 28 6.69 7.18 15.40
C HIS A 28 6.85 5.70 15.73
N LYS A 29 8.10 5.26 15.86
CA LYS A 29 8.42 3.87 16.17
C LYS A 29 9.77 3.75 16.85
N ILE A 30 9.89 2.74 17.70
CA ILE A 30 11.15 2.29 18.26
C ILE A 30 11.64 1.07 17.48
N HIS A 31 12.94 1.02 17.21
CA HIS A 31 13.63 -0.15 16.68
C HIS A 31 14.67 -0.62 17.69
N VAL A 32 14.65 -1.91 18.03
CA VAL A 32 15.70 -2.57 18.81
C VAL A 32 16.44 -3.54 17.90
N VAL A 33 17.70 -3.22 17.59
CA VAL A 33 18.52 -3.95 16.63
C VAL A 33 19.30 -5.04 17.34
N HIS A 34 19.28 -6.24 16.77
CA HIS A 34 19.93 -7.42 17.30
C HIS A 34 20.83 -8.08 16.26
N LEU A 35 21.91 -8.69 16.75
CA LEU A 35 22.84 -9.49 15.97
C LEU A 35 22.68 -10.96 16.30
N SER A 36 22.57 -11.79 15.27
CA SER A 36 22.51 -13.24 15.44
C SER A 36 23.74 -13.76 16.19
N THR A 37 23.52 -14.71 17.08
CA THR A 37 24.58 -15.38 17.87
C THR A 37 25.53 -16.19 16.99
N ALA A 38 25.16 -16.49 15.75
CA ALA A 38 26.03 -17.14 14.76
C ALA A 38 27.16 -16.23 14.25
N PHE A 39 27.10 -14.92 14.49
CA PHE A 39 28.09 -13.94 14.02
C PHE A 39 28.71 -13.18 15.19
N THR A 40 30.00 -12.88 15.10
CA THR A 40 30.72 -12.13 16.15
C THR A 40 30.63 -10.63 15.91
N LYS A 41 30.61 -10.20 14.65
CA LYS A 41 30.58 -8.78 14.25
C LYS A 41 29.39 -8.48 13.35
N VAL A 42 28.95 -7.22 13.36
CA VAL A 42 27.86 -6.74 12.50
C VAL A 42 28.24 -6.90 11.02
N ASP A 43 29.47 -6.55 10.65
CA ASP A 43 29.93 -6.60 9.25
C ASP A 43 29.86 -8.01 8.64
N GLU A 44 30.02 -9.05 9.44
CA GLU A 44 29.90 -10.45 9.01
C GLU A 44 28.44 -10.84 8.72
N ALA A 45 27.51 -10.22 9.44
CA ALA A 45 26.07 -10.47 9.37
C ALA A 45 25.35 -9.61 8.32
N LEU A 46 25.93 -8.48 7.91
CA LEU A 46 25.34 -7.60 6.90
C LEU A 46 25.10 -8.36 5.59
N GLY A 47 23.87 -8.29 5.08
CA GLY A 47 23.48 -8.97 3.84
C GLY A 47 23.28 -10.48 3.98
N ARG A 48 23.50 -11.07 5.16
CA ARG A 48 23.23 -12.50 5.42
C ARG A 48 21.78 -12.68 5.85
N PRO A 49 21.04 -13.66 5.27
CA PRO A 49 19.69 -13.98 5.73
C PRO A 49 19.68 -14.32 7.23
N GLY A 50 18.90 -13.59 8.02
CA GLY A 50 18.86 -13.77 9.47
C GLY A 50 20.11 -13.30 10.22
N GLY A 51 21.03 -12.59 9.56
CA GLY A 51 22.21 -12.03 10.23
C GLY A 51 21.84 -11.01 11.29
N LEU A 52 20.84 -10.18 10.99
CA LEU A 52 20.28 -9.18 11.90
C LEU A 52 18.78 -9.42 12.10
N ALA A 53 18.30 -9.04 13.28
CA ALA A 53 16.88 -8.97 13.58
C ALA A 53 16.53 -7.63 14.21
N VAL A 54 15.37 -7.08 13.85
CA VAL A 54 14.84 -5.84 14.42
C VAL A 54 13.49 -6.12 15.04
N LEU A 55 13.37 -5.80 16.33
CA LEU A 55 12.07 -5.63 16.97
C LEU A 55 11.61 -4.20 16.75
N ALA A 56 10.37 -4.03 16.31
CA ALA A 56 9.77 -2.73 16.09
C ALA A 56 8.41 -2.62 16.76
N ALA A 57 8.15 -1.48 17.40
CA ALA A 57 6.84 -1.14 17.95
C ALA A 57 6.47 0.29 17.53
N PHE A 58 5.20 0.49 17.21
CA PHE A 58 4.67 1.84 16.98
C PHE A 58 4.45 2.55 18.31
N LEU A 59 4.75 3.84 18.32
CA LEU A 59 4.43 4.73 19.43
C LEU A 59 3.18 5.50 19.06
N GLN A 60 2.24 5.54 20.00
CA GLN A 60 0.94 6.17 19.81
C GLN A 60 0.70 7.17 20.94
N GLU A 61 -0.01 8.25 20.64
CA GLU A 61 -0.46 9.18 21.67
C GLU A 61 -1.42 8.47 22.65
N GLY A 62 -1.18 8.70 23.94
CA GLY A 62 -2.03 8.27 25.04
C GLY A 62 -2.26 9.42 26.04
N PRO A 63 -3.21 9.24 26.97
CA PRO A 63 -3.59 10.29 27.92
C PRO A 63 -2.56 10.53 29.03
N GLU A 64 -1.65 9.58 29.27
CA GLU A 64 -0.71 9.59 30.40
C GLU A 64 0.74 9.62 29.91
N GLU A 65 1.63 10.18 30.73
CA GLU A 65 3.08 10.10 30.51
C GLU A 65 3.57 8.67 30.72
N ASN A 66 4.45 8.22 29.84
CA ASN A 66 5.09 6.92 29.92
C ASN A 66 6.41 7.04 30.69
N SER A 67 6.46 6.46 31.89
CA SER A 67 7.62 6.55 32.80
C SER A 67 8.87 5.85 32.29
N ALA A 68 8.74 4.81 31.45
CA ALA A 68 9.89 4.13 30.84
C ALA A 68 10.54 5.03 29.77
N TYR A 69 9.73 5.66 28.92
CA TYR A 69 10.23 6.60 27.93
C TYR A 69 10.77 7.89 28.54
N GLU A 70 10.21 8.37 29.66
CA GLU A 70 10.67 9.59 30.31
C GLU A 70 12.15 9.51 30.74
N GLN A 71 12.62 8.30 31.11
CA GLN A 71 14.03 8.04 31.43
C GLN A 71 14.99 8.25 30.23
N LEU A 72 14.47 8.32 29.01
CA LEU A 72 15.23 8.67 27.82
C LEU A 72 14.93 10.10 27.35
N LEU A 73 13.64 10.46 27.31
CA LEU A 73 13.19 11.73 26.74
C LEU A 73 13.67 12.95 27.54
N SER A 74 13.81 12.82 28.86
CA SER A 74 14.32 13.89 29.73
C SER A 74 15.77 14.28 29.46
N HIS A 75 16.54 13.41 28.80
CA HIS A 75 17.95 13.67 28.45
C HIS A 75 18.15 14.21 27.02
N LEU A 76 17.08 14.35 26.21
CA LEU A 76 17.23 14.80 24.83
C LEU A 76 17.80 16.22 24.71
N GLU A 77 17.51 17.11 25.66
CA GLU A 77 18.05 18.47 25.66
C GLU A 77 19.57 18.50 25.86
N GLU A 78 20.13 17.56 26.64
CA GLU A 78 21.59 17.43 26.82
C GLU A 78 22.30 17.00 25.54
N ILE A 79 21.57 16.38 24.62
CA ILE A 79 22.07 15.94 23.32
C ILE A 79 21.40 16.63 22.14
N ALA A 80 20.87 17.85 22.35
CA ALA A 80 20.15 18.58 21.32
C ALA A 80 21.00 18.83 20.08
N GLU A 81 22.29 19.13 20.26
CA GLU A 81 23.22 19.38 19.15
C GLU A 81 23.64 18.09 18.44
N LYS A 82 23.67 18.10 17.11
CA LYS A 82 24.06 16.94 16.31
C LYS A 82 25.47 16.44 16.70
N GLY A 83 25.55 15.17 17.08
CA GLY A 83 26.82 14.49 17.40
C GLY A 83 27.26 14.62 18.87
N SER A 84 26.50 15.36 19.68
CA SER A 84 26.64 15.32 21.13
C SER A 84 26.17 13.96 21.70
N GLN A 85 26.59 13.66 22.92
CA GLN A 85 26.29 12.42 23.63
C GLN A 85 26.21 12.67 25.13
N THR A 86 25.37 11.91 25.82
CA THR A 86 25.26 11.92 27.29
C THR A 86 25.16 10.48 27.82
N TRP A 87 25.34 10.32 29.13
CA TRP A 87 25.21 9.05 29.83
C TRP A 87 23.90 9.02 30.61
N VAL A 88 23.10 7.98 30.38
CA VAL A 88 21.85 7.74 31.11
C VAL A 88 22.01 6.59 32.11
N PRO A 89 21.29 6.61 33.24
CA PRO A 89 21.22 5.45 34.13
C PRO A 89 20.73 4.19 33.41
N GLY A 90 21.09 3.02 33.93
CA GLY A 90 20.54 1.76 33.43
C GLY A 90 19.02 1.71 33.58
N LEU A 91 18.33 1.28 32.54
CA LEU A 91 16.87 1.18 32.50
C LEU A 91 16.41 -0.17 31.95
N ASP A 92 15.15 -0.52 32.20
CA ASP A 92 14.53 -1.71 31.64
C ASP A 92 14.10 -1.49 30.20
N VAL A 93 14.90 -1.99 29.25
CA VAL A 93 14.61 -1.89 27.81
C VAL A 93 13.31 -2.61 27.43
N SER A 94 12.90 -3.65 28.17
CA SER A 94 11.65 -4.36 27.88
C SER A 94 10.41 -3.50 28.17
N ALA A 95 10.51 -2.56 29.12
CA ALA A 95 9.45 -1.59 29.42
C ALA A 95 9.26 -0.53 28.31
N LEU A 96 10.19 -0.43 27.36
CA LEU A 96 10.04 0.39 26.15
C LEU A 96 9.26 -0.33 25.03
N LEU A 97 8.95 -1.62 25.20
CA LEU A 97 8.22 -2.41 24.23
C LEU A 97 6.78 -2.66 24.70
N PRO A 98 5.88 -3.12 23.81
CA PRO A 98 4.51 -3.44 24.19
C PRO A 98 4.45 -4.57 25.22
N SER A 99 3.42 -4.56 26.06
CA SER A 99 3.20 -5.61 27.06
C SER A 99 2.91 -6.99 26.43
N ASP A 100 2.23 -7.02 25.30
CA ASP A 100 1.91 -8.23 24.55
C ASP A 100 2.91 -8.41 23.40
N LEU A 101 3.94 -9.21 23.68
CA LEU A 101 4.96 -9.60 22.72
C LEU A 101 4.56 -10.83 21.88
N SER A 102 3.39 -11.44 22.15
CA SER A 102 2.94 -12.67 21.47
C SER A 102 2.29 -12.38 20.11
N ARG A 103 1.77 -11.16 19.92
CA ARG A 103 1.07 -10.73 18.70
C ARG A 103 1.94 -9.82 17.85
N TYR A 104 2.41 -10.31 16.72
CA TYR A 104 3.33 -9.60 15.83
C TYR A 104 3.17 -10.03 14.37
N PHE A 105 3.74 -9.20 13.51
CA PHE A 105 3.98 -9.47 12.09
C PHE A 105 5.46 -9.75 11.89
N ARG A 106 5.81 -10.68 11.00
CA ARG A 106 7.20 -11.03 10.72
C ARG A 106 7.47 -11.15 9.22
N TYR A 107 8.58 -10.57 8.77
CA TYR A 107 9.00 -10.65 7.37
C TYR A 107 10.51 -10.41 7.24
N GLU A 108 11.09 -10.84 6.10
CA GLU A 108 12.47 -10.52 5.75
C GLU A 108 12.52 -9.23 4.91
N GLY A 109 13.42 -8.33 5.29
CA GLY A 109 13.60 -7.03 4.66
C GLY A 109 15.05 -6.56 4.74
N SER A 110 15.21 -5.26 4.91
CA SER A 110 16.51 -4.60 4.92
C SER A 110 16.64 -3.59 6.05
N LEU A 111 17.85 -3.06 6.24
CA LEU A 111 18.05 -1.84 7.00
C LEU A 111 17.30 -0.67 6.33
N THR A 112 16.72 0.21 7.15
CA THR A 112 15.97 1.39 6.69
C THR A 112 16.85 2.59 6.39
N THR A 113 18.15 2.51 6.69
CA THR A 113 19.18 3.51 6.39
C THR A 113 20.29 2.89 5.52
N PRO A 114 21.03 3.70 4.73
CA PRO A 114 22.21 3.21 4.01
C PRO A 114 23.16 2.43 4.93
N PRO A 115 23.72 1.29 4.48
CA PRO A 115 23.73 0.77 3.10
C PRO A 115 22.50 -0.07 2.69
N CYS A 116 21.40 -0.04 3.44
CA CYS A 116 20.16 -0.75 3.12
C CYS A 116 20.32 -2.27 2.93
N ALA A 117 21.27 -2.88 3.65
CA ALA A 117 21.57 -4.30 3.54
C ALA A 117 20.32 -5.16 3.78
N GLN A 118 20.07 -6.14 2.91
CA GLN A 118 18.96 -7.10 3.02
C GLN A 118 19.30 -8.23 4.00
N GLY A 119 18.36 -9.17 4.19
CA GLY A 119 18.54 -10.31 5.10
C GLY A 119 18.11 -10.04 6.54
N VAL A 120 17.51 -8.86 6.81
CA VAL A 120 17.08 -8.46 8.15
C VAL A 120 15.73 -9.05 8.47
N ILE A 121 15.61 -9.74 9.60
CA ILE A 121 14.32 -10.24 10.10
C ILE A 121 13.61 -9.13 10.87
N TRP A 122 12.50 -8.65 10.34
CA TRP A 122 11.64 -7.69 11.01
C TRP A 122 10.57 -8.40 11.81
N THR A 123 10.43 -8.03 13.09
CA THR A 123 9.28 -8.39 13.93
C THR A 123 8.61 -7.10 14.38
N VAL A 124 7.40 -6.85 13.88
CA VAL A 124 6.63 -5.65 14.18
C VAL A 124 5.48 -6.03 15.10
N PHE A 125 5.47 -5.51 16.32
CA PHE A 125 4.41 -5.81 17.29
C PHE A 125 3.07 -5.23 16.86
N ASN A 126 2.00 -5.98 17.09
CA ASN A 126 0.63 -5.55 16.81
C ASN A 126 0.14 -4.52 17.84
N GLN A 127 0.51 -4.69 19.10
CA GLN A 127 0.21 -3.72 20.15
C GLN A 127 1.16 -2.52 20.04
N THR A 128 0.62 -1.30 20.24
CA THR A 128 1.39 -0.06 20.28
C THR A 128 1.85 0.27 21.70
N VAL A 129 2.88 1.10 21.82
CA VAL A 129 3.28 1.71 23.10
C VAL A 129 2.70 3.12 23.18
N ARG A 130 2.11 3.48 24.31
CA ARG A 130 1.49 4.79 24.51
C ARG A 130 2.45 5.76 25.19
N LEU A 131 2.57 6.97 24.63
CA LEU A 131 3.29 8.12 25.17
C LEU A 131 2.34 9.32 25.23
N SER A 132 2.56 10.27 26.14
CA SER A 132 1.76 11.49 26.16
C SER A 132 2.04 12.36 24.92
N ALA A 133 1.10 13.24 24.58
CA ALA A 133 1.30 14.24 23.51
C ALA A 133 2.56 15.08 23.74
N LYS A 134 2.82 15.45 25.00
CA LYS A 134 4.02 16.20 25.40
C LYS A 134 5.29 15.40 25.12
N GLN A 135 5.32 14.11 25.45
CA GLN A 135 6.48 13.24 25.20
C GLN A 135 6.76 13.07 23.69
N LEU A 136 5.72 12.90 22.87
CA LEU A 136 5.86 12.84 21.42
C LEU A 136 6.36 14.19 20.84
N HIS A 137 5.92 15.31 21.42
CA HIS A 137 6.43 16.62 21.05
C HIS A 137 7.90 16.82 21.43
N THR A 138 8.33 16.41 22.64
CA THR A 138 9.74 16.42 23.05
C THR A 138 10.58 15.59 22.09
N LEU A 139 10.15 14.37 21.78
CA LEU A 139 10.85 13.48 20.84
C LEU A 139 11.05 14.13 19.46
N SER A 140 10.00 14.77 18.93
CA SER A 140 10.02 15.35 17.57
C SER A 140 10.52 16.80 17.51
N GLY A 141 10.71 17.47 18.65
CA GLY A 141 11.00 18.91 18.73
C GLY A 141 12.39 19.28 19.23
N THR A 142 13.06 18.38 19.97
CA THR A 142 14.29 18.75 20.71
C THR A 142 15.57 18.65 19.89
N LEU A 143 15.77 17.60 19.09
CA LEU A 143 17.05 17.32 18.45
C LEU A 143 17.30 18.16 17.19
N TRP A 144 18.55 18.54 16.95
CA TRP A 144 19.03 19.19 15.73
C TRP A 144 19.73 18.18 14.81
N GLY A 145 19.44 18.30 13.51
CA GLY A 145 20.00 17.51 12.43
C GLY A 145 21.08 18.27 11.65
N PRO A 146 21.39 17.86 10.41
CA PRO A 146 22.26 18.60 9.51
C PRO A 146 21.70 20.00 9.19
N GLU A 147 22.59 20.92 8.79
CA GLU A 147 22.23 22.25 8.27
C GLU A 147 21.41 23.10 9.25
N ASP A 148 21.64 22.92 10.55
CA ASP A 148 20.94 23.62 11.64
C ASP A 148 19.41 23.54 11.49
N THR A 149 18.92 22.38 11.04
CA THR A 149 17.49 22.07 10.96
C THR A 149 17.07 21.15 12.10
N ARG A 150 15.81 21.21 12.54
CA ARG A 150 15.29 20.24 13.51
C ARG A 150 15.35 18.84 12.91
N LEU A 151 15.85 17.87 13.67
CA LEU A 151 15.85 16.48 13.26
C LEU A 151 14.41 15.96 13.34
N GLN A 152 13.70 16.04 12.23
CA GLN A 152 12.31 15.61 12.06
C GLN A 152 12.19 14.74 10.81
N MET A 153 11.06 14.05 10.68
CA MET A 153 10.76 13.24 9.49
C MET A 153 11.86 12.21 9.17
N ASN A 154 12.49 11.65 10.20
CA ASN A 154 13.70 10.84 10.08
C ASN A 154 13.40 9.37 9.76
N PHE A 155 12.42 9.11 8.88
CA PHE A 155 11.99 7.78 8.47
C PHE A 155 12.07 7.62 6.95
N ARG A 156 12.15 6.36 6.51
CA ARG A 156 12.08 6.00 5.10
C ARG A 156 10.64 5.67 4.70
N ALA A 157 10.21 6.10 3.51
CA ALA A 157 8.95 5.69 2.91
C ALA A 157 8.85 4.16 2.79
N THR A 158 7.63 3.64 2.84
CA THR A 158 7.37 2.20 2.67
C THR A 158 7.89 1.71 1.31
N GLN A 159 8.32 0.44 1.28
CA GLN A 159 8.87 -0.18 0.09
C GLN A 159 7.92 -1.29 -0.38
N PRO A 160 7.83 -1.56 -1.70
CA PRO A 160 6.94 -2.59 -2.22
C PRO A 160 7.32 -3.98 -1.68
N LEU A 161 6.32 -4.84 -1.47
CA LEU A 161 6.54 -6.20 -0.97
C LEU A 161 7.25 -7.10 -1.99
N ASN A 162 7.08 -6.85 -3.29
CA ASN A 162 7.69 -7.64 -4.37
C ASN A 162 7.48 -9.16 -4.19
N GLY A 163 6.26 -9.56 -3.81
CA GLY A 163 5.89 -10.96 -3.61
C GLY A 163 6.24 -11.55 -2.23
N ARG A 164 6.90 -10.80 -1.34
CA ARG A 164 7.14 -11.25 0.05
C ARG A 164 5.82 -11.43 0.79
N ILE A 165 5.75 -12.50 1.58
CA ILE A 165 4.64 -12.81 2.48
C ILE A 165 4.99 -12.31 3.87
N ILE A 166 4.02 -11.67 4.53
CA ILE A 166 4.14 -11.26 5.94
C ILE A 166 3.48 -12.35 6.78
N GLU A 167 4.25 -12.95 7.69
CA GLU A 167 3.76 -13.89 8.68
C GLU A 167 3.03 -13.14 9.80
N VAL A 168 1.95 -13.72 10.33
CA VAL A 168 1.18 -13.17 11.45
C VAL A 168 1.15 -14.21 12.56
N SER A 169 1.47 -13.82 13.80
CA SER A 169 1.56 -14.76 14.92
C SER A 169 0.23 -15.05 15.62
N PHE A 170 -0.86 -14.43 15.17
CA PHE A 170 -2.18 -14.51 15.78
C PHE A 170 -3.25 -14.71 14.72
N PRO A 171 -4.39 -15.35 15.07
CA PRO A 171 -5.51 -15.44 14.16
C PRO A 171 -5.99 -14.03 13.82
N THR A 172 -5.78 -13.61 12.59
CA THR A 172 -6.58 -12.56 11.97
C THR A 172 -7.93 -13.20 11.71
N GLY A 173 -9.04 -12.63 12.20
CA GLY A 173 -10.39 -13.17 12.07
C GLY A 173 -10.94 -13.22 10.64
N ALA A 174 -10.17 -13.80 9.73
CA ALA A 174 -10.45 -14.03 8.33
C ALA A 174 -10.20 -15.51 8.01
N GLU A 175 -10.87 -16.37 8.77
CA GLU A 175 -11.46 -17.58 8.19
C GLU A 175 -12.89 -17.20 7.79
N GLN A 176 -13.02 -16.19 6.91
CA GLN A 176 -14.19 -16.19 6.04
C GLN A 176 -13.86 -17.25 5.02
N THR A 177 -14.59 -18.36 5.10
CA THR A 177 -14.77 -19.27 3.99
C THR A 177 -14.87 -18.43 2.73
N VAL A 178 -13.88 -18.53 1.84
CA VAL A 178 -14.09 -18.16 0.44
C VAL A 178 -15.08 -19.21 -0.06
N GLU A 179 -16.36 -19.01 0.27
CA GLU A 179 -17.44 -19.48 -0.57
C GLU A 179 -17.06 -18.94 -1.96
N PRO A 180 -16.84 -19.81 -2.96
CA PRO A 180 -16.59 -19.31 -4.30
C PRO A 180 -17.75 -18.37 -4.60
N VAL A 181 -17.43 -17.13 -5.00
CA VAL A 181 -18.40 -16.25 -5.64
C VAL A 181 -18.93 -17.08 -6.80
N ARG A 182 -20.08 -17.74 -6.60
CA ARG A 182 -20.89 -18.24 -7.68
C ARG A 182 -21.27 -16.98 -8.41
N LEU A 183 -20.57 -16.74 -9.51
CA LEU A 183 -21.00 -15.83 -10.53
C LEU A 183 -22.38 -16.38 -10.93
N ASN A 184 -23.43 -15.86 -10.31
CA ASN A 184 -24.80 -16.11 -10.72
C ASN A 184 -24.99 -15.39 -12.04
N SER A 185 -24.36 -15.91 -13.09
CA SER A 185 -24.80 -15.77 -14.47
C SER A 185 -26.01 -16.70 -14.67
N CYS A 186 -27.03 -16.56 -13.82
CA CYS A 186 -28.37 -16.99 -14.16
C CYS A 186 -28.98 -15.84 -14.94
N LEU A 187 -28.65 -15.73 -16.23
CA LEU A 187 -29.57 -15.07 -17.15
C LEU A 187 -30.89 -15.83 -17.01
N ALA A 188 -31.92 -15.17 -16.50
CA ALA A 188 -33.22 -15.81 -16.37
C ALA A 188 -33.69 -16.23 -17.76
N THR A 189 -34.54 -17.25 -17.87
CA THR A 189 -35.10 -17.68 -19.16
C THR A 189 -35.67 -16.50 -19.95
N GLY A 190 -36.22 -15.50 -19.27
CA GLY A 190 -36.70 -14.25 -19.86
C GLY A 190 -35.61 -13.42 -20.55
N ASP A 191 -34.39 -13.35 -20.01
CA ASP A 191 -33.28 -12.56 -20.56
C ASP A 191 -32.75 -13.18 -21.85
N ILE A 192 -32.64 -14.51 -21.87
CA ILE A 192 -32.26 -15.27 -23.07
C ILE A 192 -33.32 -15.06 -24.15
N LEU A 193 -34.60 -15.16 -23.78
CA LEU A 193 -35.71 -14.99 -24.70
C LEU A 193 -35.75 -13.56 -25.28
N ALA A 194 -35.48 -12.55 -24.45
CA ALA A 194 -35.40 -11.16 -24.87
C ALA A 194 -34.25 -10.91 -25.87
N LEU A 195 -33.07 -11.51 -25.64
CA LEU A 195 -31.95 -11.45 -26.57
C LEU A 195 -32.27 -12.11 -27.91
N VAL A 196 -32.85 -13.31 -27.88
CA VAL A 196 -33.24 -14.05 -29.09
C VAL A 196 -34.27 -13.27 -29.91
N PHE A 197 -35.33 -12.78 -29.28
CA PHE A 197 -36.36 -12.01 -29.99
C PHE A 197 -35.83 -10.66 -30.48
N GLY A 198 -34.97 -9.98 -29.72
CA GLY A 198 -34.33 -8.73 -30.13
C GLY A 198 -33.46 -8.90 -31.38
N ILE A 199 -32.65 -9.96 -31.43
CA ILE A 199 -31.81 -10.28 -32.59
C ILE A 199 -32.70 -10.65 -33.80
N LEU A 200 -33.73 -11.46 -33.60
CA LEU A 200 -34.66 -11.85 -34.67
C LEU A 200 -35.37 -10.63 -35.28
N PHE A 201 -35.81 -9.70 -34.44
CA PHE A 201 -36.44 -8.45 -34.89
C PHE A 201 -35.46 -7.57 -35.67
N ALA A 202 -34.21 -7.46 -35.22
CA ALA A 202 -33.19 -6.70 -35.93
C ALA A 202 -32.89 -7.30 -37.31
N VAL A 203 -32.70 -8.62 -37.39
CA VAL A 203 -32.42 -9.31 -38.66
C VAL A 203 -33.59 -9.18 -39.65
N THR A 204 -34.82 -9.37 -39.18
CA THR A 204 -36.02 -9.23 -40.04
C THR A 204 -36.21 -7.79 -40.51
N SER A 205 -35.97 -6.80 -39.64
CA SER A 205 -36.01 -5.38 -40.01
C SER A 205 -34.96 -5.04 -41.07
N ILE A 206 -33.73 -5.53 -40.92
CA ILE A 206 -32.66 -5.34 -41.92
C ILE A 206 -33.02 -6.03 -43.24
N ALA A 207 -33.52 -7.26 -43.21
CA ALA A 207 -33.93 -7.99 -44.40
C ALA A 207 -35.07 -7.26 -45.15
N CYS A 208 -36.06 -6.75 -44.42
CA CYS A 208 -37.15 -5.93 -44.98
C CYS A 208 -36.60 -4.67 -45.65
N LEU A 209 -35.71 -3.93 -44.98
CA LEU A 209 -35.06 -2.74 -45.56
C LEU A 209 -34.26 -3.08 -46.83
N VAL A 210 -33.56 -4.22 -46.86
CA VAL A 210 -32.85 -4.69 -48.04
C VAL A 210 -33.81 -5.07 -49.17
N GLN A 211 -34.92 -5.75 -48.87
CA GLN A 211 -35.95 -6.10 -49.86
C GLN A 211 -36.63 -4.85 -50.45
N MET A 212 -36.98 -3.86 -49.61
CA MET A 212 -37.51 -2.58 -50.07
C MET A 212 -36.51 -1.85 -50.98
N ARG A 213 -35.22 -1.87 -50.65
CA ARG A 213 -34.16 -1.31 -51.51
C ARG A 213 -34.00 -2.09 -52.82
N ARG A 214 -34.18 -3.42 -52.81
CA ARG A 214 -34.14 -4.26 -54.03
C ARG A 214 -35.34 -4.02 -54.93
N GLN A 215 -36.55 -3.89 -54.38
CA GLN A 215 -37.75 -3.58 -55.16
C GLN A 215 -37.68 -2.18 -55.80
N ARG A 216 -37.09 -1.19 -55.12
CA ARG A 216 -36.79 0.12 -55.74
C ARG A 216 -35.72 0.08 -56.84
N ARG A 217 -34.95 -1.01 -56.97
CA ARG A 217 -33.84 -1.16 -57.92
C ARG A 217 -34.12 -2.05 -59.14
N HIS A 218 -35.32 -2.63 -59.27
CA HIS A 218 -35.72 -3.35 -60.49
C HIS A 218 -36.78 -2.57 -61.29
N PRO A 219 -36.35 -1.76 -62.28
CA PRO A 219 -37.23 -1.11 -63.26
C PRO A 219 -37.53 -2.06 -64.43
N SER A 220 -38.77 -2.10 -64.88
CA SER A 220 -39.13 -2.70 -66.18
C SER A 220 -38.96 -1.67 -67.31
N GLY A 221 -38.01 -1.91 -68.23
CA GLY A 221 -37.89 -1.24 -69.54
C GLY A 221 -39.06 -1.63 -70.49
N THR A 222 -39.20 -1.16 -71.74
CA THR A 222 -38.29 -0.55 -72.75
C THR A 222 -39.15 -0.09 -73.96
N LYS A 223 -38.54 0.70 -74.88
CA LYS A 223 -38.96 1.16 -76.25
C LYS A 223 -39.52 2.61 -76.28
N GLY A 224 -39.11 3.48 -77.20
CA GLY A 224 -38.21 3.39 -78.35
C GLY A 224 -37.95 4.79 -78.92
N ASP A 225 -36.88 4.87 -79.69
CA ASP A 225 -36.30 6.06 -80.33
C ASP A 225 -37.16 6.58 -81.50
N ILE A 226 -37.57 7.86 -81.52
CA ILE A 226 -38.12 8.56 -82.70
C ILE A 226 -37.69 10.05 -82.69
N SER A 227 -37.26 10.52 -83.86
CA SER A 227 -36.54 11.74 -84.21
C SER A 227 -37.36 13.03 -84.39
N TYR A 228 -36.64 14.16 -84.44
CA TYR A 228 -37.05 15.56 -84.57
C TYR A 228 -37.86 15.98 -85.80
N HIS A 229 -38.63 17.07 -85.67
CA HIS A 229 -38.75 18.17 -86.65
C HIS A 229 -39.13 19.51 -85.97
N PRO A 230 -38.53 20.66 -86.33
CA PRO A 230 -39.02 21.99 -85.97
C PRO A 230 -39.81 22.62 -87.14
N ALA A 231 -40.82 23.46 -86.84
CA ALA A 231 -40.97 24.82 -87.38
C ALA A 231 -42.36 25.43 -87.04
N GLU A 232 -42.28 26.61 -86.41
CA GLU A 232 -42.98 27.88 -86.66
C GLU A 232 -44.51 28.02 -86.80
N VAL A 233 -45.00 28.87 -85.88
CA VAL A 233 -45.82 30.09 -86.06
C VAL A 233 -47.10 29.97 -86.89
N ILE A 234 -48.25 30.16 -86.24
CA ILE A 234 -49.26 31.14 -86.67
C ILE A 234 -49.80 31.86 -85.43
N GLU A 235 -49.50 33.16 -85.35
CA GLU A 235 -50.14 34.18 -84.51
C GLU A 235 -51.60 34.43 -84.95
N SER A 236 -52.31 35.22 -84.13
CA SER A 236 -53.56 35.94 -84.41
C SER A 236 -54.82 35.21 -83.89
N VAL A 237 -55.80 35.87 -83.26
CA VAL A 237 -56.21 37.28 -83.25
C VAL A 237 -56.89 37.57 -81.90
N ALA A 238 -56.61 38.77 -81.38
CA ALA A 238 -57.38 39.65 -80.47
C ALA A 238 -57.91 39.13 -79.13
#